data_AF-A0A963Q2M3-F1
#
_entry.id   AF-A0A963Q2M3-F1
#
_cell.length_a   1.000
_cell.length_b   1.000
_cell.length_c   1.000
_cell.angle_alpha   90.00
_cell.angle_beta   90.00
_cell.angle_gamma   90.00
#
_symmetry.space_group_name_H-M   'P 1'
#
loop_
_entity.id
_entity.type
_entity.pdbx_description
1 polymer ?
#
loop_
_entity_poly.entity_id
_entity_poly.type
_entity_poly.pdbx_seq_one_letter_code
_entity_poly.pdbx_strand_id
1 'polypeptide(L)'
;TRFYTTSSVAETRNSVAWSLFFIALLYLSTPALAVLVKYEVMTTLVGLPFDKLPPWIAQWSWLDSSLVSVTDMNADGVVQFGEIRLGPDVIMLTTPELGGLPYAISGLVAAGGLAAALSTADSLLLTISNALVHDSLAGTRVLAKDPSSQVVFSKFALLATAMLAAAVAAFKPAEILALVTAAFSLAASIFFAPLVLGIFWRRTSGPAVVAGMVTGAVVSLAFMVAGYAHARGWVPTAGWLRQLLVIQPVSAGVFGVPAAVVVILAMSWWARSRGPVTPAVSP
;
A
#
# COMPACT_ATOMS: atom_id res chain seq x y z
N THR A 1 -7.04 -13.18 -10.75
CA THR A 1 -6.91 -13.36 -12.21
C THR A 1 -5.80 -14.33 -12.58
N ARG A 2 -4.56 -14.20 -12.07
CA ARG A 2 -3.46 -15.14 -12.36
C ARG A 2 -3.67 -16.59 -11.86
N PHE A 3 -4.48 -16.81 -10.83
CA PHE A 3 -4.83 -18.18 -10.40
C PHE A 3 -5.68 -18.96 -11.42
N TYR A 4 -6.28 -18.27 -12.40
CA TYR A 4 -7.09 -18.90 -13.44
C TYR A 4 -6.31 -19.17 -14.73
N THR A 5 -5.00 -18.87 -14.77
CA THR A 5 -4.16 -19.11 -15.96
C THR A 5 -3.39 -20.43 -15.89
N THR A 6 -3.43 -21.15 -14.77
CA THR A 6 -2.82 -22.48 -14.61
C THR A 6 -3.74 -23.57 -15.13
N SER A 7 -3.17 -24.68 -15.63
CA SER A 7 -3.94 -25.75 -16.27
C SER A 7 -4.68 -26.66 -15.27
N SER A 8 -4.24 -26.69 -14.01
CA SER A 8 -4.85 -27.51 -12.96
C SER A 8 -4.85 -26.84 -11.58
N VAL A 9 -5.75 -27.29 -10.70
CA VAL A 9 -5.83 -26.84 -9.30
C VAL A 9 -4.55 -27.15 -8.53
N ALA A 10 -3.88 -28.28 -8.84
CA ALA A 10 -2.63 -28.65 -8.21
C ALA A 10 -1.51 -27.64 -8.54
N GLU A 11 -1.42 -27.21 -9.79
CA GLU A 11 -0.50 -26.15 -10.21
C GLU A 11 -0.81 -24.81 -9.55
N THR A 12 -2.10 -24.45 -9.43
CA THR A 12 -2.51 -23.24 -8.70
C THR A 12 -2.02 -23.26 -7.26
N ARG A 13 -2.18 -24.39 -6.55
CA ARG A 13 -1.72 -24.54 -5.16
C ARG A 13 -0.21 -24.44 -5.04
N ASN A 14 0.53 -25.02 -5.98
CA ASN A 14 1.99 -24.91 -6.02
C ASN A 14 2.44 -23.45 -6.25
N SER A 15 1.78 -22.72 -7.16
CA SER A 15 2.06 -21.30 -7.39
C SER A 15 1.81 -20.44 -6.14
N VAL A 16 0.72 -20.70 -5.41
CA VAL A 16 0.44 -20.05 -4.11
C VAL A 16 1.54 -20.38 -3.09
N ALA A 17 1.97 -21.63 -3.01
CA ALA A 17 3.03 -22.05 -2.08
C ALA A 17 4.35 -21.30 -2.34
N TRP A 18 4.77 -21.19 -3.60
CA TRP A 18 5.95 -20.42 -3.98
C TRP A 18 5.79 -18.93 -3.67
N SER A 19 4.62 -18.37 -3.93
CA SER A 19 4.34 -16.96 -3.60
C SER A 19 4.47 -16.70 -2.09
N LEU A 20 3.88 -17.56 -1.26
CA LEU A 20 3.99 -17.46 0.19
C LEU A 20 5.42 -17.65 0.68
N PHE A 21 6.20 -18.56 0.07
CA PHE A 21 7.61 -18.75 0.40
C PHE A 21 8.43 -17.48 0.16
N PHE A 22 8.31 -16.85 -1.01
CA PHE A 22 9.06 -15.62 -1.31
C PHE A 22 8.60 -14.43 -0.46
N ILE A 23 7.30 -14.33 -0.16
CA ILE A 23 6.78 -13.33 0.78
C ILE A 23 7.39 -13.53 2.16
N ALA A 24 7.39 -14.77 2.67
CA ALA A 24 7.98 -15.08 3.97
C ALA A 24 9.48 -14.77 4.00
N LEU A 25 10.22 -15.13 2.95
CA LEU A 25 11.64 -14.83 2.81
C LEU A 25 11.92 -13.32 2.85
N LEU A 26 11.11 -12.52 2.15
CA LEU A 26 11.24 -11.06 2.15
C LEU A 26 10.91 -10.48 3.53
N TYR A 27 9.82 -10.92 4.15
CA TYR A 27 9.37 -10.39 5.45
C TYR A 27 10.31 -10.77 6.59
N LEU A 28 10.99 -11.91 6.50
CA LEU A 28 12.00 -12.33 7.48
C LEU A 28 13.35 -11.62 7.26
N SER A 29 13.73 -11.33 6.03
CA SER A 29 15.01 -10.67 5.71
C SER A 29 14.98 -9.15 5.92
N THR A 30 13.84 -8.49 5.73
CA THR A 30 13.72 -7.03 5.85
C THR A 30 14.09 -6.49 7.25
N PRO A 31 13.60 -7.07 8.37
CA PRO A 31 14.02 -6.64 9.71
C PRO A 31 15.50 -6.89 9.98
N ALA A 32 16.06 -8.00 9.47
CA ALA A 32 17.48 -8.31 9.60
C ALA A 32 18.33 -7.25 8.88
N LEU A 33 17.94 -6.86 7.66
CA LEU A 33 18.57 -5.76 6.91
C LEU A 33 18.49 -4.44 7.68
N ALA A 34 17.33 -4.10 8.26
CA ALA A 34 17.17 -2.86 9.03
C ALA A 34 18.09 -2.82 10.27
N VAL A 35 18.23 -3.94 10.97
CA VAL A 35 19.17 -4.06 12.10
C VAL A 35 20.61 -3.91 11.63
N LEU A 36 20.98 -4.54 10.50
CA LEU A 36 22.31 -4.43 9.92
C LEU A 36 22.64 -2.98 9.53
N VAL A 37 21.73 -2.29 8.83
CA VAL A 37 21.92 -0.86 8.47
C VAL A 37 22.11 -0.01 9.73
N LYS A 38 21.28 -0.21 10.75
CA LYS A 38 21.42 0.53 12.01
C LYS A 38 22.77 0.25 12.68
N TYR A 39 23.20 -1.00 12.69
CA TYR A 39 24.50 -1.38 13.21
C TYR A 39 25.62 -0.66 12.47
N GLU A 40 25.64 -0.74 11.13
CA GLU A 40 26.67 -0.08 10.30
C GLU A 40 26.70 1.43 10.51
N VAL A 41 25.54 2.10 10.56
CA VAL A 41 25.48 3.54 10.85
C VAL A 41 26.10 3.87 12.21
N MET A 42 25.78 3.08 13.24
CA MET A 42 26.28 3.33 14.58
C MET A 42 27.77 3.01 14.75
N THR A 43 28.32 2.08 13.98
CA THR A 43 29.73 1.67 14.08
C THR A 43 30.65 2.42 13.14
N THR A 44 30.16 2.83 11.96
CA THR A 44 31.00 3.41 10.90
C THR A 44 30.86 4.92 10.77
N LEU A 45 29.70 5.50 11.07
CA LEU A 45 29.46 6.94 10.89
C LEU A 45 29.59 7.72 12.19
N VAL A 46 29.06 7.18 13.29
CA VAL A 46 29.08 7.87 14.58
C VAL A 46 30.51 7.93 15.13
N GLY A 47 30.96 9.13 15.48
CA GLY A 47 32.31 9.41 15.98
C GLY A 47 33.33 9.76 14.89
N LEU A 48 32.95 9.78 13.61
CA LEU A 48 33.82 10.28 12.55
C LEU A 48 33.89 11.82 12.57
N PRO A 49 35.06 12.41 12.27
CA PRO A 49 35.13 13.82 11.93
C PRO A 49 34.28 14.14 10.69
N PHE A 50 33.62 15.30 10.65
CA PHE A 50 32.81 15.71 9.49
C PHE A 50 33.61 15.76 8.18
N ASP A 51 34.90 16.08 8.25
CA ASP A 51 35.82 16.10 7.10
C ASP A 51 36.12 14.70 6.52
N LYS A 52 35.75 13.64 7.24
CA LYS A 52 36.00 12.23 6.88
C LYS A 52 34.72 11.47 6.55
N LEU A 53 33.61 12.18 6.32
CA LEU A 53 32.37 11.55 5.91
C LEU A 53 32.54 10.81 4.56
N PRO A 54 31.96 9.60 4.42
CA PRO A 54 31.98 8.86 3.17
C PRO A 54 31.41 9.67 2.00
N PRO A 55 31.98 9.53 0.77
CA PRO A 55 31.54 10.29 -0.40
C PRO A 55 30.06 10.13 -0.75
N TRP A 56 29.48 8.95 -0.49
CA TRP A 56 28.08 8.68 -0.78
C TRP A 56 27.14 9.62 -0.02
N ILE A 57 27.48 10.04 1.20
CA ILE A 57 26.64 10.97 2.00
C ILE A 57 26.47 12.29 1.25
N ALA A 58 27.57 12.82 0.69
CA ALA A 58 27.52 14.04 -0.12
C ALA A 58 26.74 13.84 -1.43
N GLN A 59 26.89 12.68 -2.09
CA GLN A 59 26.17 12.37 -3.32
C GLN A 59 24.65 12.31 -3.12
N TRP A 60 24.19 11.61 -2.10
CA TRP A 60 22.76 11.47 -1.79
C TRP A 60 22.17 12.76 -1.21
N SER A 61 22.91 13.48 -0.36
CA SER A 61 22.49 14.79 0.15
C SER A 61 22.37 15.84 -0.96
N TRP A 62 23.19 15.74 -2.01
CA TRP A 62 23.09 16.64 -3.17
C TRP A 62 21.87 16.33 -4.05
N LEU A 63 21.51 15.05 -4.20
CA LEU A 63 20.34 14.64 -4.98
C LEU A 63 19.03 15.11 -4.33
N ASP A 64 18.87 14.85 -3.03
CA ASP A 64 17.72 15.30 -2.25
C ASP A 64 18.09 15.28 -0.75
N SER A 65 18.12 16.46 -0.12
CA SER A 65 18.50 16.61 1.29
C SER A 65 17.50 15.97 2.27
N SER A 66 16.29 15.63 1.79
CA SER A 66 15.31 14.86 2.58
C SER A 66 15.68 13.38 2.69
N LEU A 67 16.49 12.85 1.77
CA LEU A 67 16.90 11.45 1.75
C LEU A 67 18.11 11.20 2.66
N VAL A 68 19.12 12.06 2.62
CA VAL A 68 20.30 11.97 3.49
C VAL A 68 20.71 13.38 3.91
N SER A 69 20.80 13.62 5.21
CA SER A 69 21.43 14.84 5.74
C SER A 69 22.22 14.52 6.99
N VAL A 70 23.39 15.15 7.09
CA VAL A 70 24.22 15.16 8.30
C VAL A 70 24.49 16.62 8.63
N THR A 71 24.09 17.06 9.82
CA THR A 71 24.23 18.47 10.23
C THR A 71 24.84 18.52 11.61
N ASP A 72 26.02 19.13 11.70
CA ASP A 72 26.69 19.39 12.96
C ASP A 72 25.85 20.38 13.79
N MET A 73 25.18 19.87 14.82
CA MET A 73 24.26 20.65 15.64
C MET A 73 24.97 21.34 16.79
N ASN A 74 26.11 20.81 17.24
CA ASN A 74 26.82 21.26 18.42
C ASN A 74 28.17 21.94 18.10
N ALA A 75 28.55 22.00 16.82
CA ALA A 75 29.77 22.57 16.27
C ALA A 75 31.06 21.94 16.82
N ASP A 76 31.02 20.66 17.20
CA ASP A 76 32.19 19.93 17.71
C ASP A 76 33.03 19.25 16.61
N GLY A 77 32.54 19.25 15.37
CA GLY A 77 33.21 18.65 14.22
C GLY A 77 33.21 17.11 14.22
N VAL A 78 32.43 16.46 15.07
CA VAL A 78 32.31 15.00 15.20
C VAL A 78 30.86 14.56 15.01
N VAL A 79 30.66 13.59 14.11
CA VAL A 79 29.33 13.13 13.74
C VAL A 79 28.67 12.36 14.88
N GLN A 80 27.50 12.83 15.31
CA GLN A 80 26.69 12.14 16.32
C GLN A 80 25.46 11.47 15.71
N PHE A 81 24.93 10.43 16.38
CA PHE A 81 23.76 9.71 15.87
C PHE A 81 22.53 10.61 15.68
N GLY A 82 22.36 11.62 16.54
CA GLY A 82 21.25 12.58 16.43
C GLY A 82 21.36 13.56 15.25
N GLU A 83 22.55 13.65 14.64
CA GLU A 83 22.85 14.56 13.53
C GLU A 83 22.67 13.90 12.17
N ILE A 84 22.52 12.57 12.14
CA ILE A 84 22.31 11.78 10.94
C ILE A 84 20.81 11.61 10.72
N ARG A 85 20.33 12.04 9.55
CA ARG A 85 18.96 11.77 9.09
C ARG A 85 19.00 10.98 7.79
N LEU A 86 18.45 9.77 7.84
CA LEU A 86 18.28 8.89 6.69
C LEU A 86 16.78 8.72 6.42
N GLY A 87 16.35 9.14 5.24
CA GLY A 87 14.98 8.95 4.76
C GLY A 87 14.69 7.46 4.55
N PRO A 88 13.48 6.99 4.91
CA PRO A 88 13.14 5.57 4.82
C PRO A 88 13.23 5.02 3.39
N ASP A 89 12.99 5.88 2.39
CA ASP A 89 12.97 5.53 0.98
C ASP A 89 14.38 5.34 0.36
N VAL A 90 15.45 5.79 1.03
CA VAL A 90 16.83 5.68 0.53
C VAL A 90 17.62 4.53 1.14
N ILE A 91 17.20 4.04 2.32
CA ILE A 91 17.96 3.07 3.14
C ILE A 91 18.40 1.87 2.31
N MET A 92 17.49 1.28 1.53
CA MET A 92 17.77 0.09 0.72
C MET A 92 18.81 0.36 -0.38
N LEU A 93 18.77 1.55 -0.99
CA LEU A 93 19.69 1.94 -2.07
C LEU A 93 21.09 2.27 -1.54
N THR A 94 21.19 2.87 -0.35
CA THR A 94 22.46 3.22 0.28
C THR A 94 23.10 2.06 1.02
N THR A 95 22.38 0.97 1.29
CA THR A 95 22.90 -0.14 2.11
C THR A 95 24.21 -0.75 1.57
N PRO A 96 24.37 -1.00 0.25
CA PRO A 96 25.63 -1.52 -0.28
C PRO A 96 26.79 -0.54 -0.10
N GLU A 97 26.54 0.77 -0.23
CA GLU A 97 27.56 1.81 -0.04
C GLU A 97 27.94 1.99 1.43
N LEU A 98 26.96 1.88 2.34
CA LEU A 98 27.16 1.83 3.78
C LEU A 98 28.04 0.64 4.18
N GLY A 99 27.80 -0.53 3.60
CA GLY A 99 28.60 -1.73 3.84
C GLY A 99 29.96 -1.75 3.12
N GLY A 100 30.36 -0.66 2.45
CA GLY A 100 31.63 -0.58 1.72
C GLY A 100 31.74 -1.53 0.52
N LEU A 101 30.60 -1.97 -0.04
CA LEU A 101 30.58 -2.89 -1.18
C LEU A 101 30.94 -2.15 -2.48
N PRO A 102 31.47 -2.87 -3.50
CA PRO A 102 31.77 -2.27 -4.79
C PRO A 102 30.54 -1.65 -5.45
N TYR A 103 30.73 -0.55 -6.20
CA TYR A 103 29.64 0.20 -6.85
C TYR A 103 28.72 -0.69 -7.73
N ALA A 104 29.28 -1.76 -8.32
CA ALA A 104 28.52 -2.72 -9.12
C ALA A 104 27.38 -3.37 -8.32
N ILE A 105 27.57 -3.61 -7.03
CA ILE A 105 26.54 -4.16 -6.15
C ILE A 105 25.47 -3.12 -5.85
N SER A 106 25.84 -1.86 -5.59
CA SER A 106 24.89 -0.75 -5.45
C SER A 106 24.01 -0.61 -6.70
N GLY A 107 24.62 -0.67 -7.88
CA GLY A 107 23.91 -0.66 -9.16
C GLY A 107 22.97 -1.86 -9.34
N LEU A 108 23.39 -3.06 -8.93
CA LEU A 108 22.55 -4.27 -8.99
C LEU A 108 21.34 -4.17 -8.04
N VAL A 109 21.54 -3.65 -6.83
CA VAL A 109 20.45 -3.43 -5.85
C VAL A 109 19.47 -2.38 -6.37
N ALA A 110 19.95 -1.27 -6.90
CA ALA A 110 19.11 -0.24 -7.52
C ALA A 110 18.31 -0.79 -8.71
N ALA A 111 18.96 -1.56 -9.60
CA ALA A 111 18.30 -2.22 -10.72
C ALA A 111 17.23 -3.23 -10.24
N GLY A 112 17.51 -4.00 -9.19
CA GLY A 112 16.56 -4.93 -8.58
C GLY A 112 15.34 -4.22 -7.98
N GLY A 113 15.55 -3.12 -7.24
CA GLY A 113 14.47 -2.29 -6.68
C GLY A 113 13.58 -1.69 -7.79
N LEU A 114 14.19 -1.17 -8.85
CA LEU A 114 13.48 -0.64 -10.01
C LEU A 114 12.70 -1.71 -10.76
N ALA A 115 13.29 -2.90 -10.96
CA ALA A 115 12.61 -4.04 -11.58
C ALA A 115 11.38 -4.50 -10.77
N ALA A 116 11.50 -4.55 -9.45
CA ALA A 116 10.39 -4.90 -8.56
C ALA A 116 9.25 -3.85 -8.62
N ALA A 117 9.59 -2.57 -8.60
CA ALA A 117 8.64 -1.48 -8.72
C ALA A 117 7.90 -1.50 -10.06
N LEU A 118 8.62 -1.67 -11.17
CA LEU A 118 8.03 -1.75 -12.51
C LEU A 118 7.15 -2.98 -12.70
N SER A 119 7.56 -4.14 -12.18
CA SER A 119 6.74 -5.36 -12.24
C SER A 119 5.40 -5.20 -11.50
N THR A 120 5.44 -4.51 -10.36
CA THR A 120 4.23 -4.21 -9.58
C THR A 120 3.35 -3.20 -10.32
N ALA A 121 3.92 -2.09 -10.79
CA ALA A 121 3.22 -1.05 -11.52
C ALA A 121 2.53 -1.59 -12.77
N ASP A 122 3.22 -2.37 -13.60
CA ASP A 122 2.65 -3.00 -14.80
C ASP A 122 1.45 -3.89 -14.47
N SER A 123 1.59 -4.78 -13.48
CA SER A 123 0.52 -5.69 -13.10
C SER A 123 -0.71 -4.97 -12.54
N LEU A 124 -0.53 -3.91 -11.73
CA LEU A 124 -1.61 -3.12 -11.16
C LEU A 124 -2.28 -2.26 -12.22
N LEU A 125 -1.51 -1.60 -13.11
CA LEU A 125 -2.05 -0.79 -14.21
C LEU A 125 -2.88 -1.63 -15.17
N LEU A 126 -2.40 -2.82 -15.55
CA LEU A 126 -3.17 -3.75 -16.37
C LEU A 126 -4.44 -4.22 -15.67
N THR A 127 -4.37 -4.48 -14.37
CA THR A 127 -5.54 -4.91 -13.58
C THR A 127 -6.58 -3.80 -13.48
N ILE A 128 -6.16 -2.56 -13.18
CA ILE A 128 -7.05 -1.40 -13.09
C ILE A 128 -7.66 -1.09 -14.46
N SER A 129 -6.83 -1.05 -15.51
CA SER A 129 -7.32 -0.79 -16.87
C SER A 129 -8.37 -1.82 -17.30
N ASN A 130 -8.08 -3.12 -17.12
CA ASN A 130 -9.04 -4.16 -17.47
C ASN A 130 -10.32 -4.10 -16.64
N ALA A 131 -10.23 -3.77 -15.35
CA ALA A 131 -11.42 -3.59 -14.50
C ALA A 131 -12.26 -2.40 -14.98
N LEU A 132 -11.63 -1.24 -15.23
CA LEU A 132 -12.32 -0.06 -15.75
C LEU A 132 -13.00 -0.35 -17.09
N VAL A 133 -12.32 -1.03 -18.01
CA VAL A 133 -12.90 -1.41 -19.31
C VAL A 133 -14.06 -2.39 -19.13
N HIS A 134 -13.90 -3.43 -18.31
CA HIS A 134 -14.95 -4.43 -18.12
C HIS A 134 -16.19 -3.84 -17.44
N ASP A 135 -16.00 -3.03 -16.39
CA ASP A 135 -17.09 -2.43 -15.62
C ASP A 135 -17.80 -1.30 -16.40
N SER A 136 -17.06 -0.51 -17.18
CA SER A 136 -17.65 0.54 -18.03
C SER A 136 -18.40 -0.04 -19.25
N LEU A 137 -17.88 -1.11 -19.85
CA LEU A 137 -18.50 -1.78 -21.00
C LEU A 137 -19.68 -2.68 -20.64
N ALA A 138 -19.78 -3.17 -19.40
CA ALA A 138 -20.95 -3.92 -18.93
C ALA A 138 -22.26 -3.13 -19.08
N GLY A 139 -22.19 -1.79 -18.99
CA GLY A 139 -23.33 -0.89 -19.24
C GLY A 139 -23.66 -0.63 -20.71
N THR A 140 -22.74 -0.91 -21.64
CA THR A 140 -22.87 -0.63 -23.08
C THR A 140 -22.76 -1.91 -23.91
N ARG A 141 -23.86 -2.69 -23.95
CA ARG A 141 -23.99 -3.97 -24.68
C ARG A 141 -23.56 -3.96 -26.16
N VAL A 142 -23.48 -2.78 -26.79
CA VAL A 142 -23.09 -2.62 -28.20
C VAL A 142 -21.57 -2.67 -28.41
N LEU A 143 -20.77 -2.17 -27.45
CA LEU A 143 -19.29 -2.14 -27.52
C LEU A 143 -18.65 -3.46 -27.06
N ALA A 144 -19.39 -4.30 -26.33
CA ALA A 144 -18.91 -5.58 -25.83
C ALA A 144 -18.70 -6.66 -26.93
N LYS A 145 -19.18 -6.45 -28.16
CA LYS A 145 -19.15 -7.47 -29.22
C LYS A 145 -17.93 -7.45 -30.13
N ASP A 146 -17.17 -6.37 -30.17
CA ASP A 146 -15.98 -6.24 -31.03
C ASP A 146 -14.69 -6.36 -30.20
N PRO A 147 -13.94 -7.48 -30.33
CA PRO A 147 -12.68 -7.68 -29.61
C PRO A 147 -11.62 -6.61 -29.91
N SER A 148 -11.64 -6.01 -31.11
CA SER A 148 -10.64 -5.01 -31.50
C SER A 148 -10.86 -3.68 -30.76
N SER A 149 -12.12 -3.24 -30.66
CA SER A 149 -12.52 -2.06 -29.91
C SER A 149 -12.22 -2.17 -28.40
N GLN A 150 -12.36 -3.37 -27.81
CA GLN A 150 -12.00 -3.60 -26.40
C GLN A 150 -10.51 -3.39 -26.12
N VAL A 151 -9.63 -3.91 -27.00
CA VAL A 151 -8.18 -3.76 -26.83
C VAL A 151 -7.77 -2.29 -26.96
N VAL A 152 -8.36 -1.54 -27.89
CA VAL A 152 -8.08 -0.11 -28.05
C VAL A 152 -8.52 0.67 -26.81
N PHE A 153 -9.72 0.41 -26.28
CA PHE A 153 -10.21 1.07 -25.07
C PHE A 153 -9.35 0.74 -23.85
N SER A 154 -8.90 -0.52 -23.68
CA SER A 154 -7.97 -0.92 -22.61
C SER A 154 -6.60 -0.22 -22.72
N LYS A 155 -6.09 0.02 -23.93
CA LYS A 155 -4.83 0.77 -24.12
C LYS A 155 -4.99 2.23 -23.69
N PHE A 156 -6.11 2.88 -24.06
CA PHE A 156 -6.39 4.25 -23.63
C PHE A 156 -6.65 4.35 -22.13
N ALA A 157 -7.41 3.44 -21.54
CA ALA A 157 -7.65 3.38 -20.10
C ALA A 157 -6.35 3.15 -19.33
N LEU A 158 -5.45 2.29 -19.83
CA LEU A 158 -4.13 2.07 -19.25
C LEU A 158 -3.30 3.36 -19.30
N LEU A 159 -3.23 4.03 -20.46
CA LEU A 159 -2.46 5.26 -20.62
C LEU A 159 -2.99 6.37 -19.69
N ALA A 160 -4.32 6.57 -19.65
CA ALA A 160 -4.96 7.56 -18.80
C ALA A 160 -4.69 7.28 -17.31
N THR A 161 -4.80 6.01 -16.88
CA THR A 161 -4.51 5.60 -15.51
C THR A 161 -3.04 5.83 -15.16
N ALA A 162 -2.12 5.48 -16.06
CA ALA A 162 -0.69 5.67 -15.87
C ALA A 162 -0.33 7.16 -15.75
N MET A 163 -0.88 8.03 -16.61
CA MET A 163 -0.66 9.47 -16.54
C MET A 163 -1.21 10.08 -15.24
N LEU A 164 -2.40 9.66 -14.80
CA LEU A 164 -2.98 10.11 -13.53
C LEU A 164 -2.14 9.66 -12.33
N ALA A 165 -1.69 8.40 -12.32
CA ALA A 165 -0.79 7.90 -11.27
C ALA A 165 0.55 8.66 -11.24
N ALA A 166 1.15 8.94 -12.40
CA ALA A 166 2.37 9.73 -12.51
C ALA A 166 2.17 11.17 -12.03
N ALA A 167 1.04 11.80 -12.37
CA ALA A 167 0.70 13.14 -11.90
C ALA A 167 0.54 13.19 -10.37
N VAL A 168 -0.18 12.23 -9.78
CA VAL A 168 -0.34 12.13 -8.32
C VAL A 168 1.01 11.88 -7.63
N ALA A 169 1.85 11.01 -8.18
CA ALA A 169 3.17 10.71 -7.64
C ALA A 169 4.12 11.95 -7.69
N ALA A 170 4.01 12.78 -8.72
CA ALA A 170 4.82 13.99 -8.87
C ALA A 170 4.59 15.03 -7.75
N PHE A 171 3.42 15.02 -7.10
CA PHE A 171 3.12 15.93 -5.99
C PHE A 171 3.77 15.51 -4.65
N LYS A 172 4.43 14.35 -4.57
CA LYS A 172 5.07 13.80 -3.35
C LYS A 172 4.20 14.00 -2.06
N PRO A 173 2.95 13.54 -2.03
CA PRO A 173 2.01 13.89 -0.96
C PRO A 173 2.37 13.31 0.42
N ALA A 174 3.08 12.18 0.46
CA ALA A 174 3.57 11.52 1.67
C ALA A 174 4.63 10.45 1.31
N GLU A 175 5.34 9.94 2.32
CA GLU A 175 6.21 8.76 2.21
C GLU A 175 5.47 7.56 1.62
N ILE A 176 6.18 6.74 0.83
CA ILE A 176 5.59 5.61 0.11
C ILE A 176 4.88 4.64 1.07
N LEU A 177 5.53 4.33 2.20
CA LEU A 177 4.97 3.44 3.21
C LEU A 177 3.60 3.94 3.70
N ALA A 178 3.47 5.23 4.01
CA ALA A 178 2.23 5.83 4.51
C ALA A 178 1.12 5.84 3.45
N LEU A 179 1.47 6.14 2.20
CA LEU A 179 0.51 6.16 1.08
C LEU A 179 -0.08 4.76 0.82
N VAL A 180 0.79 3.74 0.73
CA VAL A 180 0.40 2.36 0.42
C VAL A 180 -0.41 1.75 1.56
N THR A 181 0.02 1.96 2.80
CA THR A 181 -0.69 1.45 3.98
C THR A 181 -2.06 2.12 4.15
N ALA A 182 -2.19 3.41 3.86
CA ALA A 182 -3.48 4.09 3.85
C ALA A 182 -4.41 3.53 2.76
N ALA A 183 -3.91 3.33 1.54
CA ALA A 183 -4.67 2.75 0.45
C ALA A 183 -5.17 1.32 0.77
N PHE A 184 -4.30 0.46 1.32
CA PHE A 184 -4.70 -0.89 1.74
C PHE A 184 -5.67 -0.90 2.91
N SER A 185 -5.50 0.01 3.87
CA SER A 185 -6.40 0.16 5.00
C SER A 185 -7.82 0.54 4.54
N LEU A 186 -7.93 1.48 3.60
CA LEU A 186 -9.20 1.87 3.00
C LEU A 186 -9.79 0.71 2.20
N ALA A 187 -9.00 0.08 1.32
CA ALA A 187 -9.45 -1.05 0.52
C ALA A 187 -9.93 -2.22 1.38
N ALA A 188 -9.21 -2.56 2.46
CA ALA A 188 -9.62 -3.58 3.42
C ALA A 188 -10.97 -3.24 4.05
N SER A 189 -11.14 -1.99 4.51
CA SER A 189 -12.40 -1.52 5.10
C SER A 189 -13.60 -1.68 4.17
N ILE A 190 -13.39 -1.45 2.88
CA ILE A 190 -14.47 -1.51 1.88
C ILE A 190 -14.75 -2.95 1.47
N PHE A 191 -13.71 -3.73 1.13
CA PHE A 191 -13.87 -4.98 0.39
C PHE A 191 -13.74 -6.24 1.24
N PHE A 192 -13.05 -6.19 2.38
CA PHE A 192 -12.79 -7.41 3.18
C PHE A 192 -14.09 -8.05 3.68
N ALA A 193 -14.96 -7.26 4.32
CA ALA A 193 -16.21 -7.78 4.87
C ALA A 193 -17.15 -8.34 3.78
N PRO A 194 -17.40 -7.63 2.66
CA PRO A 194 -18.12 -8.20 1.51
C PRO A 194 -17.54 -9.51 0.98
N LEU A 195 -16.22 -9.60 0.82
CA LEU A 195 -15.58 -10.76 0.20
C LEU A 195 -15.66 -12.00 1.11
N VAL A 196 -15.39 -11.83 2.40
CA VAL A 196 -15.47 -12.91 3.39
C VAL A 196 -16.92 -13.35 3.59
N LEU A 197 -17.84 -12.41 3.86
CA LEU A 197 -19.24 -12.74 4.12
C LEU A 197 -19.98 -13.19 2.85
N GLY A 198 -19.56 -12.76 1.66
CA GLY A 198 -20.10 -13.24 0.39
C GLY A 198 -19.81 -14.71 0.12
N ILE A 199 -18.63 -15.20 0.55
CA ILE A 199 -18.23 -16.61 0.36
C ILE A 199 -18.80 -17.50 1.48
N PHE A 200 -18.62 -17.09 2.74
CA PHE A 200 -18.89 -17.96 3.88
C PHE A 200 -20.28 -17.79 4.48
N TRP A 201 -20.98 -16.68 4.22
CA TRP A 201 -22.27 -16.39 4.82
C TRP A 201 -23.39 -16.37 3.78
N ARG A 202 -24.15 -17.47 3.70
CA ARG A 202 -25.24 -17.65 2.73
C ARG A 202 -26.39 -16.65 2.86
N ARG A 203 -26.49 -15.92 3.99
CA ARG A 203 -27.58 -14.97 4.25
C ARG A 203 -27.24 -13.53 3.86
N THR A 204 -26.13 -13.32 3.17
CA THR A 204 -25.68 -12.01 2.71
C THR A 204 -26.57 -11.53 1.57
N SER A 205 -27.01 -10.26 1.59
CA SER A 205 -27.84 -9.68 0.54
C SER A 205 -27.13 -8.51 -0.13
N GLY A 206 -27.42 -8.27 -1.42
CA GLY A 206 -26.81 -7.18 -2.19
C GLY A 206 -26.88 -5.81 -1.50
N PRO A 207 -28.06 -5.36 -1.01
CA PRO A 207 -28.17 -4.09 -0.29
C PRO A 207 -27.36 -4.05 1.03
N ALA A 208 -27.29 -5.16 1.76
CA ALA A 208 -26.49 -5.25 2.99
C ALA A 208 -24.99 -5.11 2.68
N VAL A 209 -24.52 -5.73 1.59
CA VAL A 209 -23.13 -5.63 1.12
C VAL A 209 -22.79 -4.19 0.77
N VAL A 210 -23.62 -3.51 -0.04
CA VAL A 210 -23.38 -2.11 -0.43
C VAL A 210 -23.36 -1.19 0.79
N ALA A 211 -24.30 -1.36 1.73
CA ALA A 211 -24.31 -0.60 2.97
C ALA A 211 -23.05 -0.85 3.82
N GLY A 212 -22.57 -2.09 3.88
CA GLY A 212 -21.31 -2.46 4.50
C GLY A 212 -20.10 -1.78 3.86
N MET A 213 -20.00 -1.82 2.53
CA MET A 213 -18.94 -1.16 1.75
C MET A 213 -18.90 0.34 2.03
N VAL A 214 -20.06 1.00 1.98
CA VAL A 214 -20.19 2.44 2.27
C VAL A 214 -19.81 2.74 3.71
N THR A 215 -20.29 1.94 4.68
CA THR A 215 -19.95 2.12 6.09
C THR A 215 -18.45 1.98 6.32
N GLY A 216 -17.82 0.95 5.75
CA GLY A 216 -16.38 0.75 5.84
C GLY A 216 -15.58 1.91 5.24
N ALA A 217 -16.00 2.40 4.06
CA ALA A 217 -15.40 3.58 3.43
C ALA A 217 -15.50 4.82 4.32
N VAL A 218 -16.71 5.12 4.80
CA VAL A 218 -17.00 6.32 5.60
C VAL A 218 -16.24 6.28 6.92
N VAL A 219 -16.26 5.16 7.65
CA VAL A 219 -15.55 5.01 8.93
C VAL A 219 -14.04 5.15 8.72
N SER A 220 -13.49 4.51 7.69
CA SER A 220 -12.06 4.59 7.39
C SER A 220 -11.63 6.01 7.03
N LEU A 221 -12.38 6.69 6.14
CA LEU A 221 -12.08 8.07 5.72
C LEU A 221 -12.26 9.06 6.87
N ALA A 222 -13.33 8.93 7.66
CA ALA A 222 -13.55 9.77 8.83
C ALA A 222 -12.40 9.65 9.84
N PHE A 223 -11.91 8.43 10.06
CA PHE A 223 -10.76 8.20 10.94
C PHE A 223 -9.46 8.82 10.39
N MET A 224 -9.19 8.64 9.10
CA MET A 224 -8.01 9.25 8.45
C MET A 224 -8.04 10.78 8.52
N VAL A 225 -9.19 11.40 8.24
CA VAL A 225 -9.36 12.86 8.30
C VAL A 225 -9.25 13.37 9.74
N ALA A 226 -9.89 12.70 10.71
CA ALA A 226 -9.82 13.07 12.12
C ALA A 226 -8.39 12.96 12.69
N GLY A 227 -7.60 12.01 12.16
CA GLY A 227 -6.21 11.80 12.56
C GLY A 227 -5.22 12.85 12.04
N TYR A 228 -5.60 13.66 11.03
CA TYR A 228 -4.75 14.73 10.52
C TYR A 228 -4.54 15.80 11.59
N ALA A 229 -3.30 16.31 11.73
CA ALA A 229 -2.90 17.21 12.83
C ALA A 229 -3.78 18.46 12.95
N HIS A 230 -4.26 18.99 11.81
CA HIS A 230 -5.17 20.13 11.76
C HIS A 230 -6.59 19.79 12.24
N ALA A 231 -7.09 18.57 12.02
CA ALA A 231 -8.40 18.15 12.51
C ALA A 231 -8.40 17.80 14.01
N ARG A 232 -7.27 17.32 14.55
CA ARG A 232 -7.10 17.02 15.98
C ARG A 232 -7.31 18.23 16.90
N GLY A 233 -7.11 19.45 16.41
CA GLY A 233 -7.43 20.68 17.14
C GLY A 233 -8.91 21.06 17.15
N TRP A 234 -9.69 20.55 16.19
CA TRP A 234 -11.11 20.88 16.00
C TRP A 234 -12.05 19.82 16.57
N VAL A 235 -11.55 18.62 16.85
CA VAL A 235 -12.32 17.54 17.46
C VAL A 235 -12.20 17.64 18.98
N PRO A 236 -13.22 18.16 19.70
CA PRO A 236 -13.18 18.31 21.14
C PRO A 236 -13.50 16.95 21.76
N THR A 237 -12.52 16.06 21.83
CA THR A 237 -12.71 14.73 22.44
C THR A 237 -11.83 14.58 23.68
N ALA A 238 -12.47 14.74 24.84
CA ALA A 238 -11.94 14.31 26.12
C ALA A 238 -12.20 12.80 26.31
N GLY A 239 -11.24 12.05 26.87
CA GLY A 239 -11.42 10.65 27.29
C GLY A 239 -10.86 9.56 26.35
N TRP A 240 -11.38 8.32 26.48
CA TRP A 240 -10.94 7.09 25.79
C TRP A 240 -10.95 7.18 24.26
N LEU A 241 -11.81 8.02 23.68
CA LEU A 241 -11.81 8.32 22.24
C LEU A 241 -10.49 8.95 21.77
N ARG A 242 -9.81 9.71 22.63
CA ARG A 242 -8.49 10.27 22.33
C ARG A 242 -7.42 9.19 22.26
N GLN A 243 -7.55 8.11 23.04
CA GLN A 243 -6.66 6.94 22.97
C GLN A 243 -6.86 6.13 21.69
N LEU A 244 -8.08 6.04 21.17
CA LEU A 244 -8.33 5.44 19.85
C LEU A 244 -7.74 6.30 18.71
N LEU A 245 -7.70 7.62 18.88
CA LEU A 245 -7.03 8.56 17.96
C LEU A 245 -5.49 8.60 18.13
N VAL A 246 -4.90 7.84 19.06
CA VAL A 246 -3.44 7.62 19.13
C VAL A 246 -2.99 6.61 18.07
N ILE A 247 -3.90 5.75 17.60
CA ILE A 247 -3.60 4.82 16.50
C ILE A 247 -3.29 5.65 15.26
N GLN A 248 -2.25 5.26 14.53
CA GLN A 248 -1.84 5.97 13.32
C GLN A 248 -3.05 6.07 12.36
N PRO A 249 -3.33 7.25 11.77
CA PRO A 249 -4.50 7.47 10.91
C PRO A 249 -4.57 6.48 9.74
N VAL A 250 -3.39 6.05 9.32
CA VAL A 250 -3.11 5.06 8.29
C VAL A 250 -3.69 3.67 8.62
N SER A 251 -3.89 3.33 9.89
CA SER A 251 -4.42 2.04 10.36
C SER A 251 -5.96 2.03 10.50
N ALA A 252 -6.66 2.88 9.76
CA ALA A 252 -8.12 3.03 9.84
C ALA A 252 -8.91 1.73 9.59
N GLY A 253 -8.30 0.74 8.92
CA GLY A 253 -8.86 -0.57 8.61
C GLY A 253 -9.24 -1.37 9.85
N VAL A 254 -8.56 -1.13 10.97
CA VAL A 254 -8.90 -1.73 12.26
C VAL A 254 -10.33 -1.37 12.70
N PHE A 255 -10.84 -0.21 12.28
CA PHE A 255 -12.20 0.25 12.59
C PHE A 255 -13.17 0.06 11.42
N GLY A 256 -12.73 0.34 10.20
CA GLY A 256 -13.57 0.23 9.00
C GLY A 256 -14.03 -1.21 8.74
N VAL A 257 -13.14 -2.20 8.92
CA VAL A 257 -13.47 -3.61 8.68
C VAL A 257 -14.54 -4.12 9.66
N PRO A 258 -14.40 -4.00 11.00
CA PRO A 258 -15.45 -4.42 11.93
C PRO A 258 -16.77 -3.68 11.71
N ALA A 259 -16.74 -2.38 11.43
CA ALA A 259 -17.94 -1.60 11.16
C ALA A 259 -18.71 -2.14 9.94
N ALA A 260 -18.00 -2.44 8.84
CA ALA A 260 -18.58 -3.05 7.66
C ALA A 260 -19.17 -4.44 7.96
N VAL A 261 -18.46 -5.28 8.73
CA VAL A 261 -18.96 -6.61 9.16
C VAL A 261 -20.26 -6.47 9.97
N VAL A 262 -20.29 -5.56 10.95
CA VAL A 262 -21.46 -5.34 11.81
C VAL A 262 -22.67 -4.90 10.99
N VAL A 263 -22.49 -3.96 10.06
CA VAL A 263 -23.60 -3.48 9.21
C VAL A 263 -24.12 -4.58 8.29
N ILE A 264 -23.23 -5.35 7.64
CA ILE A 264 -23.66 -6.45 6.77
C ILE A 264 -24.45 -7.48 7.59
N LEU A 265 -23.94 -7.88 8.75
CA LEU A 265 -24.65 -8.85 9.60
C LEU A 265 -25.98 -8.29 10.11
N ALA A 266 -26.02 -7.06 10.60
CA ALA A 266 -27.25 -6.44 11.11
C ALA A 266 -28.33 -6.34 10.02
N MET A 267 -27.97 -5.87 8.82
CA MET A 267 -28.92 -5.74 7.71
C MET A 267 -29.35 -7.09 7.15
N SER A 268 -28.44 -8.06 7.05
CA SER A 268 -28.78 -9.43 6.66
C SER A 268 -29.65 -10.15 7.69
N TRP A 269 -29.56 -9.79 8.98
CA TRP A 269 -30.46 -10.25 10.01
C TRP A 269 -31.82 -9.54 9.96
N TRP A 270 -31.84 -8.24 9.73
CA TRP A 270 -33.08 -7.47 9.61
C TRP A 270 -33.91 -7.86 8.38
N ALA A 271 -33.26 -8.17 7.26
CA ALA A 271 -33.93 -8.72 6.08
C ALA A 271 -34.68 -10.04 6.37
N ARG A 272 -34.27 -10.79 7.41
CA ARG A 272 -34.94 -12.03 7.85
C ARG A 272 -36.36 -11.80 8.34
N SER A 273 -36.68 -10.61 8.88
CA SER A 273 -38.04 -10.31 9.36
C SER A 273 -39.03 -10.01 8.23
N ARG A 274 -38.58 -9.97 6.95
CA ARG A 274 -39.41 -9.64 5.78
C ARG A 274 -39.61 -10.80 4.78
N GLY A 275 -39.26 -12.04 5.15
CA GLY A 275 -39.47 -13.24 4.31
C GLY A 275 -38.37 -13.45 3.25
N PRO A 276 -38.27 -14.65 2.65
CA PRO A 276 -37.12 -15.03 1.83
C PRO A 276 -37.08 -14.25 0.52
N VAL A 277 -35.97 -13.57 0.27
CA VAL A 277 -35.63 -13.02 -1.05
C VAL A 277 -35.28 -14.22 -1.95
N THR A 278 -36.11 -14.47 -2.94
CA THR A 278 -35.83 -15.44 -4.01
C THR A 278 -34.51 -15.08 -4.68
N PRO A 279 -33.60 -16.05 -4.90
CA PRO A 279 -32.42 -15.78 -5.71
C PRO A 279 -32.91 -15.46 -7.13
N ALA A 280 -32.53 -14.28 -7.64
CA ALA A 280 -32.70 -13.94 -9.04
C ALA A 280 -31.79 -14.85 -9.87
N VAL A 281 -32.29 -16.04 -10.20
CA VAL A 281 -31.76 -16.83 -11.30
C VAL A 281 -32.29 -16.15 -12.56
N SER A 282 -31.50 -15.28 -13.18
CA SER A 282 -31.77 -14.82 -14.53
C SER A 282 -31.31 -15.90 -15.54
N PRO A 283 -32.11 -16.22 -16.57
CA PRO A 283 -31.77 -17.17 -17.62
C PRO A 283 -30.60 -16.71 -18.50
#